data_AF-A0A661C2M3-F1
#
_entry.id   AF-A0A661C2M3-F1
#
_cell.length_a   1.000
_cell.length_b   1.000
_cell.length_c   1.000
_cell.angle_alpha   90.00
_cell.angle_beta   90.00
_cell.angle_gamma   90.00
#
_symmetry.space_group_name_H-M   'P 1'
#
loop_
_entity.id
_entity.type
_entity.pdbx_description
1 polymer ?
#
loop_
_entity_poly.entity_id
_entity_poly.type
_entity_poly.pdbx_seq_one_letter_code
_entity_poly.pdbx_strand_id
1 'polypeptide(L)'
;MFKNVFRLSVTILFLLFSFTAQAENDNFTTSHFSGSGNCAMCHDGLTDTSGDNVSIVSDWEASMMANSTKDPFWRAKVATELERNPHLSSVINDTCSKCHAPMAHFEITQVQGGELTLFGPDGILDPNHPLHDAGMNGVSCTFCHQIADDATLGTPEGASGNYKVNDTKTIYGQYSDITAQPMINNTGYTPEHSAHISDSAVCATCHDLKTPFVDANGEIASTTPESEFPEQMPYTEWQNSIFDDAGSNPQSCQDCHMPKTTSKVSNRPRWLGAKDGFAKHQLVGANTTMLTLLKDNAAQLDVNSANMDLSISRARAMLQSSVNISFVSASVNNGVLEARLKVQNNSGHKTPTGYPSRRMWLNFKVTDSNNNVIFESGGMNANGSIVGADNDADSAVFEPHYEVITTAD
;
A
#
# COMPACT_ATOMS: atom_id res chain seq x y z
N MET A 1 -0.02 71.90 16.53
CA MET A 1 -1.43 71.81 16.96
C MET A 1 -2.09 70.74 16.10
N PHE A 2 -2.55 69.68 16.74
CA PHE A 2 -2.82 68.33 16.21
C PHE A 2 -3.85 68.27 15.06
N LYS A 3 -3.60 67.41 14.07
CA LYS A 3 -4.64 66.80 13.22
C LYS A 3 -4.66 65.29 13.47
N ASN A 4 -5.77 64.84 14.06
CA ASN A 4 -6.14 63.45 14.29
C ASN A 4 -6.51 62.76 12.98
N VAL A 5 -6.01 61.53 12.79
CA VAL A 5 -6.63 60.55 11.89
C VAL A 5 -6.80 59.25 12.69
N PHE A 6 -8.06 58.87 12.90
CA PHE A 6 -8.48 57.60 13.44
C PHE A 6 -8.02 56.46 12.51
N ARG A 7 -7.32 55.46 13.04
CA ARG A 7 -7.24 54.12 12.42
C ARG A 7 -7.86 53.13 13.39
N LEU A 8 -9.00 52.59 12.98
CA LEU A 8 -9.66 51.45 13.60
C LEU A 8 -8.85 50.20 13.23
N SER A 9 -8.24 49.55 14.21
CA SER A 9 -7.68 48.20 14.02
C SER A 9 -8.79 47.18 14.26
N VAL A 10 -9.24 46.52 13.20
CA VAL A 10 -10.11 45.34 13.31
C VAL A 10 -9.21 44.13 13.51
N THR A 11 -9.20 43.58 14.71
CA THR A 11 -8.57 42.29 15.01
C THR A 11 -9.54 41.20 14.56
N ILE A 12 -9.27 40.56 13.42
CA ILE A 12 -9.99 39.37 12.97
C ILE A 12 -9.52 38.20 13.83
N LEU A 13 -10.39 37.75 14.74
CA LEU A 13 -10.22 36.53 15.51
C LEU A 13 -10.52 35.36 14.58
N PHE A 14 -9.50 34.69 14.05
CA PHE A 14 -9.66 33.40 13.38
C PHE A 14 -10.06 32.37 14.44
N LEU A 15 -11.36 32.08 14.53
CA LEU A 15 -11.87 30.88 15.18
C LEU A 15 -11.36 29.69 14.36
N LEU A 16 -10.31 29.02 14.87
CA LEU A 16 -9.94 27.68 14.44
C LEU A 16 -11.10 26.76 14.81
N PHE A 17 -12.05 26.58 13.90
CA PHE A 17 -12.96 25.44 13.97
C PHE A 17 -12.11 24.19 13.79
N SER A 18 -11.87 23.48 14.90
CA SER A 18 -11.44 22.10 14.84
C SER A 18 -12.56 21.32 14.16
N PHE A 19 -12.46 21.14 12.85
CA PHE A 19 -13.18 20.07 12.17
C PHE A 19 -12.65 18.77 12.78
N THR A 20 -13.36 18.23 13.76
CA THR A 20 -13.19 16.83 14.13
C THR A 20 -13.67 16.05 12.92
N ALA A 21 -12.75 15.42 12.19
CA ALA A 21 -13.11 14.42 11.19
C ALA A 21 -14.06 13.43 11.89
N GLN A 22 -15.25 13.21 11.32
CA GLN A 22 -16.11 12.15 11.80
C GLN A 22 -15.39 10.85 11.47
N ALA A 23 -15.07 10.07 12.50
CA ALA A 23 -14.44 8.79 12.30
C ALA A 23 -15.36 7.83 11.56
N GLU A 24 -14.81 6.99 10.70
CA GLU A 24 -15.56 5.93 10.05
C GLU A 24 -16.25 5.03 11.08
N ASN A 25 -17.42 4.53 10.75
CA ASN A 25 -18.05 3.44 11.49
C ASN A 25 -17.56 2.10 10.94
N ASP A 26 -16.62 1.47 11.65
CA ASP A 26 -16.08 0.15 11.33
C ASP A 26 -17.09 -1.02 11.45
N ASN A 27 -18.33 -0.79 11.88
CA ASN A 27 -19.40 -1.79 11.96
C ASN A 27 -20.43 -1.66 10.83
N PHE A 28 -20.14 -0.86 9.80
CA PHE A 28 -21.03 -0.71 8.65
C PHE A 28 -21.34 -2.06 7.97
N THR A 29 -22.46 -2.12 7.28
CA THR A 29 -22.82 -3.23 6.40
C THR A 29 -23.41 -2.68 5.10
N THR A 30 -23.00 -3.24 3.98
CA THR A 30 -23.57 -2.98 2.65
C THR A 30 -24.19 -4.26 2.09
N SER A 31 -24.57 -4.23 0.81
CA SER A 31 -25.10 -5.38 0.09
C SER A 31 -24.12 -6.55 0.13
N HIS A 32 -22.83 -6.29 -0.13
CA HIS A 32 -21.78 -7.30 -0.27
C HIS A 32 -20.72 -7.24 0.83
N PHE A 33 -20.53 -6.11 1.50
CA PHE A 33 -19.40 -5.89 2.42
C PHE A 33 -19.83 -5.59 3.86
N SER A 34 -18.88 -5.77 4.76
CA SER A 34 -19.00 -5.43 6.18
C SER A 34 -17.70 -4.79 6.64
N GLY A 35 -17.81 -3.80 7.52
CA GLY A 35 -16.65 -3.21 8.16
C GLY A 35 -15.93 -4.20 9.07
N SER A 36 -14.65 -3.92 9.29
CA SER A 36 -13.71 -4.73 10.07
C SER A 36 -14.09 -4.87 11.55
N GLY A 37 -14.82 -3.92 12.14
CA GLY A 37 -15.30 -3.97 13.52
C GLY A 37 -16.20 -5.19 13.78
N ASN A 38 -17.03 -5.56 12.79
CA ASN A 38 -17.85 -6.77 12.86
C ASN A 38 -17.00 -8.06 12.88
N CYS A 39 -15.80 -8.03 12.30
CA CYS A 39 -14.85 -9.15 12.27
C CYS A 39 -14.04 -9.22 13.58
N ALA A 40 -13.66 -8.07 14.14
CA ALA A 40 -12.80 -7.95 15.33
C ALA A 40 -13.38 -8.71 16.54
N MET A 41 -14.71 -8.76 16.66
CA MET A 41 -15.38 -9.50 17.74
C MET A 41 -14.91 -10.96 17.91
N CYS A 42 -14.60 -11.62 16.80
CA CYS A 42 -14.16 -13.01 16.74
C CYS A 42 -12.67 -13.14 16.44
N HIS A 43 -12.11 -12.21 15.65
CA HIS A 43 -10.77 -12.32 15.09
C HIS A 43 -9.69 -11.51 15.84
N ASP A 44 -10.06 -10.78 16.89
CA ASP A 44 -9.14 -10.13 17.82
C ASP A 44 -9.13 -10.79 19.22
N GLY A 45 -8.13 -10.44 20.02
CA GLY A 45 -7.83 -11.12 21.29
C GLY A 45 -7.22 -12.51 21.08
N LEU A 46 -6.59 -12.74 19.92
CA LEU A 46 -5.91 -13.99 19.57
C LEU A 46 -4.45 -13.93 20.02
N THR A 47 -3.94 -15.06 20.50
CA THR A 47 -2.52 -15.23 20.84
C THR A 47 -1.97 -16.49 20.18
N ASP A 48 -0.73 -16.43 19.71
CA ASP A 48 -0.04 -17.62 19.22
C ASP A 48 0.49 -18.50 20.36
N THR A 49 1.13 -19.62 20.01
CA THR A 49 1.67 -20.59 20.97
C THR A 49 2.81 -20.04 21.84
N SER A 50 3.44 -18.94 21.44
CA SER A 50 4.44 -18.21 22.23
C SER A 50 3.82 -17.17 23.17
N GLY A 51 2.51 -16.93 23.05
CA GLY A 51 1.79 -15.91 23.80
C GLY A 51 1.79 -14.53 23.15
N ASP A 52 2.31 -14.40 21.93
CA ASP A 52 2.31 -13.11 21.21
C ASP A 52 0.92 -12.80 20.69
N ASN A 53 0.52 -11.53 20.73
CA ASN A 53 -0.74 -11.08 20.14
C ASN A 53 -0.69 -11.23 18.61
N VAL A 54 -1.71 -11.89 18.05
CA VAL A 54 -1.91 -12.13 16.62
C VAL A 54 -3.35 -11.82 16.19
N SER A 55 -3.95 -10.84 16.87
CA SER A 55 -5.26 -10.27 16.54
C SER A 55 -5.24 -9.74 15.11
N ILE A 56 -6.17 -10.24 14.29
CA ILE A 56 -6.16 -10.04 12.84
C ILE A 56 -6.48 -8.59 12.48
N VAL A 57 -7.55 -8.04 13.05
CA VAL A 57 -8.01 -6.69 12.74
C VAL A 57 -7.02 -5.68 13.28
N SER A 58 -6.58 -5.86 14.53
CA SER A 58 -5.53 -5.03 15.14
C SER A 58 -4.21 -4.98 14.34
N ASP A 59 -3.77 -6.09 13.71
CA ASP A 59 -2.59 -6.10 12.84
C ASP A 59 -2.89 -5.39 11.50
N TRP A 60 -4.05 -5.65 10.89
CA TRP A 60 -4.47 -5.07 9.62
C TRP A 60 -4.69 -3.54 9.67
N GLU A 61 -5.31 -3.01 10.73
CA GLU A 61 -5.62 -1.59 10.92
C GLU A 61 -4.38 -0.69 10.86
N ALA A 62 -3.21 -1.23 11.23
CA ALA A 62 -1.93 -0.52 11.19
C ALA A 62 -1.19 -0.62 9.84
N SER A 63 -1.76 -1.32 8.86
CA SER A 63 -1.18 -1.51 7.53
C SER A 63 -1.59 -0.40 6.56
N MET A 64 -0.90 -0.30 5.42
CA MET A 64 -1.34 0.59 4.34
C MET A 64 -2.63 0.10 3.66
N MET A 65 -3.04 -1.16 3.85
CA MET A 65 -4.31 -1.68 3.30
C MET A 65 -5.52 -1.07 4.00
N ALA A 66 -5.51 -1.01 5.34
CA ALA A 66 -6.55 -0.34 6.11
C ALA A 66 -6.58 1.17 5.89
N ASN A 67 -5.42 1.75 5.55
CA ASN A 67 -5.24 3.18 5.38
C ASN A 67 -5.14 3.60 3.90
N SER A 68 -5.52 2.74 2.96
CA SER A 68 -5.34 2.96 1.51
C SER A 68 -6.11 4.19 1.02
N THR A 69 -7.33 4.40 1.49
CA THR A 69 -8.13 5.60 1.21
C THR A 69 -7.75 6.76 2.10
N LYS A 70 -7.17 6.51 3.27
CA LYS A 70 -6.73 7.53 4.25
C LYS A 70 -5.40 8.17 3.88
N ASP A 71 -4.62 7.53 3.01
CA ASP A 71 -3.32 8.00 2.54
C ASP A 71 -3.43 9.41 1.89
N PRO A 72 -2.86 10.45 2.52
CA PRO A 72 -2.95 11.81 1.99
C PRO A 72 -2.08 12.04 0.76
N PHE A 73 -1.01 11.25 0.55
CA PHE A 73 -0.25 11.32 -0.70
C PHE A 73 -1.06 10.79 -1.86
N TRP A 74 -1.75 9.66 -1.67
CA TRP A 74 -2.68 9.14 -2.67
C TRP A 74 -3.79 10.16 -2.97
N ARG A 75 -4.47 10.70 -1.94
CA ARG A 75 -5.50 11.74 -2.14
C ARG A 75 -4.97 12.95 -2.92
N ALA A 76 -3.79 13.46 -2.55
CA ALA A 76 -3.17 14.59 -3.24
C ALA A 76 -2.83 14.27 -4.70
N LYS A 77 -2.36 13.05 -4.98
CA LYS A 77 -2.07 12.60 -6.33
C LYS A 77 -3.35 12.53 -7.17
N VAL A 78 -4.41 11.93 -6.66
CA VAL A 78 -5.69 11.86 -7.38
C VAL A 78 -6.29 13.25 -7.60
N ALA A 79 -6.25 14.12 -6.60
CA ALA A 79 -6.69 15.52 -6.75
C ALA A 79 -5.92 16.26 -7.84
N THR A 80 -4.59 16.04 -7.92
CA THR A 80 -3.75 16.63 -8.97
C THR A 80 -4.12 16.10 -10.36
N GLU A 81 -4.40 14.81 -10.51
CA GLU A 81 -4.84 14.25 -11.79
C GLU A 81 -6.20 14.80 -12.21
N LEU A 82 -7.15 14.95 -11.27
CA LEU A 82 -8.45 15.55 -11.52
C LEU A 82 -8.35 17.04 -11.90
N GLU A 83 -7.44 17.78 -11.29
CA GLU A 83 -7.18 19.19 -11.63
C GLU A 83 -6.57 19.32 -13.04
N ARG A 84 -5.64 18.42 -13.40
CA ARG A 84 -4.97 18.44 -14.71
C ARG A 84 -5.89 17.97 -15.84
N ASN A 85 -6.72 16.97 -15.58
CA ASN A 85 -7.56 16.31 -16.59
C ASN A 85 -9.03 16.21 -16.12
N PRO A 86 -9.72 17.35 -15.88
CA PRO A 86 -11.08 17.34 -15.33
C PRO A 86 -12.11 16.63 -16.22
N HIS A 87 -11.88 16.61 -17.54
CA HIS A 87 -12.71 15.87 -18.50
C HIS A 87 -12.58 14.36 -18.37
N LEU A 88 -11.53 13.85 -17.71
CA LEU A 88 -11.31 12.42 -17.41
C LEU A 88 -11.70 12.03 -15.98
N SER A 89 -12.48 12.87 -15.29
CA SER A 89 -12.84 12.65 -13.89
C SER A 89 -13.44 11.26 -13.61
N SER A 90 -14.34 10.76 -14.46
CA SER A 90 -14.90 9.41 -14.32
C SER A 90 -13.81 8.33 -14.38
N VAL A 91 -12.91 8.39 -15.38
CA VAL A 91 -11.80 7.44 -15.55
C VAL A 91 -10.83 7.46 -14.38
N ILE A 92 -10.48 8.67 -13.89
CA ILE A 92 -9.53 8.84 -12.79
C ILE A 92 -10.12 8.30 -11.49
N ASN A 93 -11.35 8.68 -11.14
CA ASN A 93 -12.00 8.20 -9.92
C ASN A 93 -12.17 6.67 -9.96
N ASP A 94 -12.61 6.10 -11.09
CA ASP A 94 -12.75 4.65 -11.27
C ASP A 94 -11.41 3.93 -11.08
N THR A 95 -10.37 4.34 -11.81
CA THR A 95 -9.06 3.69 -11.80
C THR A 95 -8.44 3.68 -10.40
N CYS A 96 -8.46 4.81 -9.71
CA CYS A 96 -7.80 4.93 -8.40
C CYS A 96 -8.57 4.23 -7.27
N SER A 97 -9.90 4.20 -7.34
CA SER A 97 -10.73 3.66 -6.26
C SER A 97 -10.87 2.14 -6.27
N LYS A 98 -10.66 1.47 -7.42
CA LYS A 98 -10.64 0.00 -7.53
C LYS A 98 -9.73 -0.68 -6.50
N CYS A 99 -8.56 -0.10 -6.25
CA CYS A 99 -7.55 -0.69 -5.35
C CYS A 99 -7.45 0.04 -4.00
N HIS A 100 -7.87 1.30 -3.91
CA HIS A 100 -7.76 2.06 -2.65
C HIS A 100 -9.06 2.09 -1.84
N ALA A 101 -10.23 2.07 -2.48
CA ALA A 101 -11.55 2.08 -1.86
C ALA A 101 -12.47 0.96 -2.43
N PRO A 102 -11.99 -0.29 -2.51
CA PRO A 102 -12.62 -1.33 -3.34
C PRO A 102 -14.07 -1.63 -2.96
N MET A 103 -14.42 -1.61 -1.68
CA MET A 103 -15.78 -1.93 -1.22
C MET A 103 -16.80 -0.88 -1.68
N ALA A 104 -16.48 0.40 -1.50
CA ALA A 104 -17.33 1.49 -1.99
C ALA A 104 -17.36 1.54 -3.53
N HIS A 105 -16.21 1.30 -4.19
CA HIS A 105 -16.14 1.22 -5.65
C HIS A 105 -17.06 0.13 -6.21
N PHE A 106 -17.02 -1.08 -5.65
CA PHE A 106 -17.85 -2.18 -6.11
C PHE A 106 -19.34 -1.91 -5.88
N GLU A 107 -19.73 -1.42 -4.70
CA GLU A 107 -21.13 -1.09 -4.40
C GLU A 107 -21.68 0.00 -5.34
N ILE A 108 -20.89 1.01 -5.66
CA ILE A 108 -21.32 2.08 -6.58
C ILE A 108 -21.39 1.56 -8.01
N THR A 109 -20.31 0.96 -8.50
CA THR A 109 -20.17 0.68 -9.94
C THR A 109 -20.85 -0.63 -10.37
N GLN A 110 -20.77 -1.68 -9.55
CA GLN A 110 -21.28 -3.01 -9.91
C GLN A 110 -22.70 -3.26 -9.38
N VAL A 111 -23.05 -2.70 -8.22
CA VAL A 111 -24.37 -2.94 -7.60
C VAL A 111 -25.37 -1.84 -7.96
N GLN A 112 -24.97 -0.57 -7.81
CA GLN A 112 -25.85 0.57 -8.07
C GLN A 112 -25.82 1.03 -9.53
N GLY A 113 -24.81 0.63 -10.31
CA GLY A 113 -24.60 1.07 -11.69
C GLY A 113 -24.28 2.56 -11.81
N GLY A 114 -23.69 3.15 -10.77
CA GLY A 114 -23.30 4.56 -10.69
C GLY A 114 -21.83 4.79 -11.02
N GLU A 115 -21.44 6.07 -11.05
CA GLU A 115 -20.05 6.50 -11.18
C GLU A 115 -19.52 6.97 -9.82
N LEU A 116 -18.34 6.50 -9.45
CA LEU A 116 -17.71 6.89 -8.19
C LEU A 116 -17.11 8.29 -8.29
N THR A 117 -17.35 9.12 -7.28
CA THR A 117 -16.64 10.38 -7.06
C THR A 117 -15.92 10.33 -5.72
N LEU A 118 -14.66 10.74 -5.65
CA LEU A 118 -13.89 10.74 -4.41
C LEU A 118 -14.12 12.00 -3.57
N PHE A 119 -14.06 13.17 -4.20
CA PHE A 119 -14.05 14.48 -3.53
C PHE A 119 -15.34 15.26 -3.73
N GLY A 120 -15.58 16.23 -2.84
CA GLY A 120 -16.75 17.11 -2.90
C GLY A 120 -17.96 16.55 -2.15
N PRO A 121 -19.10 17.26 -2.14
CA PRO A 121 -20.27 16.93 -1.32
C PRO A 121 -20.91 15.57 -1.63
N ASP A 122 -20.77 15.10 -2.87
CA ASP A 122 -21.28 13.80 -3.32
C ASP A 122 -20.17 12.73 -3.36
N GLY A 123 -18.96 13.08 -2.93
CA GLY A 123 -17.81 12.18 -2.96
C GLY A 123 -17.77 11.23 -1.77
N ILE A 124 -17.20 10.03 -1.93
CA ILE A 124 -17.12 9.04 -0.85
C ILE A 124 -16.27 9.50 0.35
N LEU A 125 -15.43 10.52 0.18
CA LEU A 125 -14.67 11.11 1.29
C LEU A 125 -15.50 12.07 2.15
N ASP A 126 -16.70 12.48 1.71
CA ASP A 126 -17.64 13.24 2.53
C ASP A 126 -18.27 12.31 3.59
N PRO A 127 -18.19 12.64 4.90
CA PRO A 127 -18.78 11.81 5.95
C PRO A 127 -20.30 11.61 5.87
N ASN A 128 -21.00 12.41 5.06
CA ASN A 128 -22.44 12.27 4.84
C ASN A 128 -22.77 11.31 3.69
N HIS A 129 -21.76 10.88 2.90
CA HIS A 129 -21.98 9.92 1.82
C HIS A 129 -22.39 8.55 2.40
N PRO A 130 -23.44 7.89 1.89
CA PRO A 130 -23.91 6.61 2.45
C PRO A 130 -22.88 5.47 2.45
N LEU A 131 -21.89 5.53 1.57
CA LEU A 131 -20.78 4.58 1.47
C LEU A 131 -19.44 5.14 1.98
N HIS A 132 -19.48 6.22 2.77
CA HIS A 132 -18.27 6.81 3.36
C HIS A 132 -17.48 5.77 4.15
N ASP A 133 -18.14 5.07 5.08
CA ASP A 133 -17.50 4.08 5.94
C ASP A 133 -16.88 2.93 5.14
N ALA A 134 -17.57 2.48 4.08
CA ALA A 134 -17.07 1.45 3.17
C ALA A 134 -15.84 1.89 2.35
N GLY A 135 -15.76 3.19 2.03
CA GLY A 135 -14.59 3.76 1.36
C GLY A 135 -13.42 3.94 2.31
N MET A 136 -13.69 4.50 3.49
CA MET A 136 -12.67 4.84 4.48
C MET A 136 -12.01 3.61 5.11
N ASN A 137 -12.74 2.49 5.27
CA ASN A 137 -12.20 1.24 5.80
C ASN A 137 -11.23 0.53 4.83
N GLY A 138 -10.97 1.12 3.65
CA GLY A 138 -9.88 0.77 2.75
C GLY A 138 -10.01 -0.64 2.14
N VAL A 139 -8.85 -1.29 1.95
CA VAL A 139 -8.77 -2.68 1.49
C VAL A 139 -9.00 -3.60 2.71
N SER A 140 -10.27 -3.91 2.97
CA SER A 140 -10.72 -4.57 4.22
C SER A 140 -11.04 -6.07 4.07
N CYS A 141 -11.39 -6.70 5.20
CA CYS A 141 -11.56 -8.14 5.36
C CYS A 141 -12.53 -8.74 4.33
N THR A 142 -13.73 -8.17 4.21
CA THR A 142 -14.75 -8.68 3.30
C THR A 142 -14.45 -8.38 1.84
N PHE A 143 -13.50 -7.51 1.53
CA PHE A 143 -13.06 -7.36 0.15
C PHE A 143 -12.10 -8.49 -0.23
N CYS A 144 -10.94 -8.56 0.42
CA CYS A 144 -9.90 -9.54 0.08
C CYS A 144 -10.42 -10.97 0.14
N HIS A 145 -11.17 -11.31 1.19
CA HIS A 145 -11.65 -12.67 1.36
C HIS A 145 -12.87 -13.00 0.49
N GLN A 146 -13.45 -12.07 -0.28
CA GLN A 146 -14.50 -12.38 -1.26
C GLN A 146 -13.99 -12.45 -2.70
N ILE A 147 -12.70 -12.17 -2.95
CA ILE A 147 -12.09 -12.35 -4.27
C ILE A 147 -12.23 -13.83 -4.65
N ALA A 148 -12.91 -14.11 -5.76
CA ALA A 148 -13.20 -15.45 -6.21
C ALA A 148 -11.98 -16.11 -6.88
N ASP A 149 -11.91 -17.44 -6.76
CA ASP A 149 -11.01 -18.29 -7.54
C ASP A 149 -11.63 -18.56 -8.91
N ASP A 150 -11.36 -17.67 -9.87
CA ASP A 150 -11.83 -17.81 -11.24
C ASP A 150 -10.69 -17.83 -12.25
N ALA A 151 -11.02 -18.03 -13.53
CA ALA A 151 -10.04 -18.15 -14.60
C ALA A 151 -9.23 -16.87 -14.90
N THR A 152 -9.61 -15.72 -14.32
CA THR A 152 -8.93 -14.43 -14.50
C THR A 152 -7.98 -14.10 -13.34
N LEU A 153 -8.08 -14.83 -12.23
CA LEU A 153 -7.22 -14.60 -11.06
C LEU A 153 -5.74 -14.84 -11.43
N GLY A 154 -4.89 -13.85 -11.16
CA GLY A 154 -3.46 -13.91 -11.50
C GLY A 154 -3.15 -13.75 -13.00
N THR A 155 -4.14 -13.41 -13.83
CA THR A 155 -3.96 -13.11 -15.26
C THR A 155 -4.09 -11.61 -15.53
N PRO A 156 -3.63 -11.10 -16.68
CA PRO A 156 -3.83 -9.70 -17.07
C PRO A 156 -5.29 -9.25 -17.04
N GLU A 157 -6.25 -10.15 -17.28
CA GLU A 157 -7.69 -9.85 -17.25
C GLU A 157 -8.23 -9.59 -15.84
N GLY A 158 -7.68 -10.25 -14.80
CA GLY A 158 -8.07 -10.04 -13.40
C GLY A 158 -7.20 -9.01 -12.66
N ALA A 159 -6.12 -8.56 -13.29
CA ALA A 159 -5.22 -7.52 -12.80
C ALA A 159 -5.85 -6.12 -12.84
N SER A 160 -5.14 -5.09 -12.35
CA SER A 160 -5.58 -3.67 -12.40
C SER A 160 -6.98 -3.41 -11.80
N GLY A 161 -7.33 -4.15 -10.76
CA GLY A 161 -8.58 -4.01 -10.02
C GLY A 161 -9.78 -4.73 -10.65
N ASN A 162 -9.57 -5.65 -11.59
CA ASN A 162 -10.63 -6.41 -12.26
C ASN A 162 -11.02 -7.71 -11.53
N TYR A 163 -10.96 -7.69 -10.19
CA TYR A 163 -11.36 -8.81 -9.34
C TYR A 163 -12.84 -9.21 -9.55
N LYS A 164 -13.20 -10.44 -9.17
CA LYS A 164 -14.59 -10.89 -9.07
C LYS A 164 -14.97 -11.15 -7.63
N VAL A 165 -16.15 -10.66 -7.26
CA VAL A 165 -16.83 -10.91 -5.99
C VAL A 165 -18.20 -11.50 -6.32
N ASN A 166 -18.61 -12.53 -5.58
CA ASN A 166 -19.92 -13.15 -5.76
C ASN A 166 -21.01 -12.44 -4.93
N ASP A 167 -22.28 -12.69 -5.29
CA ASP A 167 -23.44 -12.15 -4.56
C ASP A 167 -23.85 -13.03 -3.35
N THR A 168 -23.10 -14.08 -3.04
CA THR A 168 -23.50 -15.09 -2.03
C THR A 168 -22.92 -14.85 -0.64
N LYS A 169 -22.15 -13.77 -0.45
CA LYS A 169 -21.39 -13.51 0.78
C LYS A 169 -20.51 -14.70 1.19
N THR A 170 -19.96 -15.39 0.20
CA THR A 170 -18.98 -16.46 0.44
C THR A 170 -17.63 -15.82 0.71
N ILE A 171 -16.98 -16.23 1.80
CA ILE A 171 -15.70 -15.66 2.24
C ILE A 171 -14.65 -16.77 2.35
N TYR A 172 -13.54 -16.63 1.63
CA TYR A 172 -12.55 -17.68 1.43
C TYR A 172 -11.45 -17.63 2.49
N GLY A 173 -11.06 -18.79 3.01
CA GLY A 173 -10.00 -18.93 4.00
C GLY A 173 -9.10 -20.14 3.77
N GLN A 174 -7.95 -20.16 4.44
CA GLN A 174 -6.88 -21.16 4.26
C GLN A 174 -7.27 -22.58 4.73
N TYR A 175 -8.27 -22.70 5.60
CA TYR A 175 -8.54 -23.94 6.33
C TYR A 175 -9.89 -24.55 5.96
N SER A 176 -9.90 -25.85 5.68
CA SER A 176 -11.10 -26.63 5.36
C SER A 176 -11.88 -27.08 6.60
N ASP A 177 -11.23 -27.20 7.75
CA ASP A 177 -11.81 -27.68 9.00
C ASP A 177 -12.27 -26.49 9.88
N ILE A 178 -13.27 -25.76 9.41
CA ILE A 178 -13.80 -24.55 10.06
C ILE A 178 -15.20 -24.77 10.65
N THR A 179 -15.48 -24.13 11.78
CA THR A 179 -16.83 -24.08 12.36
C THR A 179 -17.57 -22.87 11.80
N ALA A 180 -18.40 -23.08 10.77
CA ALA A 180 -19.00 -21.99 10.00
C ALA A 180 -20.13 -21.23 10.73
N GLN A 181 -20.99 -21.93 11.47
CA GLN A 181 -22.24 -21.38 11.99
C GLN A 181 -22.09 -20.08 12.83
N PRO A 182 -21.09 -19.94 13.72
CA PRO A 182 -20.88 -18.70 14.45
C PRO A 182 -20.64 -17.49 13.53
N MET A 183 -19.86 -17.64 12.46
CA MET A 183 -19.63 -16.56 11.49
C MET A 183 -20.93 -16.22 10.77
N ILE A 184 -21.61 -17.22 10.21
CA ILE A 184 -22.90 -17.04 9.51
C ILE A 184 -23.91 -16.31 10.40
N ASN A 185 -24.04 -16.71 11.67
CA ASN A 185 -25.01 -16.12 12.59
C ASN A 185 -24.68 -14.67 13.00
N ASN A 186 -23.40 -14.29 13.03
CA ASN A 186 -22.99 -12.95 13.48
C ASN A 186 -22.85 -11.96 12.32
N THR A 187 -22.42 -12.42 11.15
CA THR A 187 -22.06 -11.54 10.03
C THR A 187 -22.83 -11.84 8.74
N GLY A 188 -23.48 -13.00 8.63
CA GLY A 188 -24.16 -13.45 7.41
C GLY A 188 -23.22 -14.01 6.33
N TYR A 189 -21.90 -14.01 6.55
CA TYR A 189 -20.95 -14.58 5.61
C TYR A 189 -20.80 -16.09 5.79
N THR A 190 -20.69 -16.81 4.68
CA THR A 190 -20.43 -18.25 4.67
C THR A 190 -18.94 -18.48 4.44
N PRO A 191 -18.18 -18.92 5.46
CA PRO A 191 -16.77 -19.21 5.27
C PRO A 191 -16.57 -20.50 4.48
N GLU A 192 -15.68 -20.47 3.51
CA GLU A 192 -15.34 -21.57 2.62
C GLU A 192 -13.82 -21.70 2.49
N HIS A 193 -13.32 -22.94 2.41
CA HIS A 193 -11.93 -23.16 2.11
C HIS A 193 -11.68 -22.99 0.61
N SER A 194 -10.66 -22.21 0.28
CA SER A 194 -10.10 -22.22 -1.06
C SER A 194 -8.60 -21.95 -1.03
N ALA A 195 -7.85 -22.65 -1.88
CA ALA A 195 -6.40 -22.61 -1.88
C ALA A 195 -5.86 -21.26 -2.36
N HIS A 196 -6.58 -20.57 -3.26
CA HIS A 196 -6.15 -19.31 -3.86
C HIS A 196 -5.92 -18.19 -2.84
N ILE A 197 -6.57 -18.21 -1.67
CA ILE A 197 -6.33 -17.19 -0.64
C ILE A 197 -4.88 -17.21 -0.10
N SER A 198 -4.18 -18.34 -0.28
CA SER A 198 -2.76 -18.49 0.05
C SER A 198 -1.83 -18.33 -1.16
N ASP A 199 -2.37 -17.95 -2.32
CA ASP A 199 -1.66 -17.78 -3.58
C ASP A 199 -1.38 -16.29 -3.90
N SER A 200 -0.21 -15.99 -4.46
CA SER A 200 0.19 -14.64 -4.87
C SER A 200 -0.81 -13.98 -5.84
N ALA A 201 -1.57 -14.78 -6.59
CA ALA A 201 -2.56 -14.33 -7.58
C ALA A 201 -3.68 -13.44 -6.97
N VAL A 202 -4.02 -13.61 -5.68
CA VAL A 202 -4.95 -12.69 -5.00
C VAL A 202 -4.36 -11.29 -4.88
N CYS A 203 -3.06 -11.18 -4.61
CA CYS A 203 -2.36 -9.91 -4.54
C CYS A 203 -2.25 -9.24 -5.92
N ALA A 204 -2.13 -10.04 -6.99
CA ALA A 204 -2.02 -9.56 -8.38
C ALA A 204 -3.21 -8.68 -8.82
N THR A 205 -4.39 -8.88 -8.22
CA THR A 205 -5.58 -8.07 -8.49
C THR A 205 -5.32 -6.56 -8.35
N CYS A 206 -4.48 -6.17 -7.39
CA CYS A 206 -4.09 -4.77 -7.18
C CYS A 206 -2.59 -4.49 -7.41
N HIS A 207 -1.73 -5.52 -7.29
CA HIS A 207 -0.28 -5.41 -7.40
C HIS A 207 0.27 -5.86 -8.76
N ASP A 208 -0.56 -5.79 -9.80
CA ASP A 208 -0.21 -5.81 -11.21
C ASP A 208 -1.09 -4.78 -11.93
N LEU A 209 -0.67 -3.51 -11.86
CA LEU A 209 -1.44 -2.34 -12.25
C LEU A 209 -0.89 -1.73 -13.54
N LYS A 210 -1.74 -1.70 -14.55
CA LYS A 210 -1.60 -0.85 -15.71
C LYS A 210 -2.67 0.23 -15.67
N THR A 211 -2.31 1.42 -16.15
CA THR A 211 -3.20 2.57 -16.15
C THR A 211 -3.28 3.18 -17.54
N PRO A 212 -4.45 3.67 -17.97
CA PRO A 212 -4.53 4.59 -19.08
C PRO A 212 -3.60 5.78 -18.86
N PHE A 213 -2.95 6.25 -19.93
CA PHE A 213 -2.11 7.44 -19.89
C PHE A 213 -2.55 8.42 -20.96
N VAL A 214 -2.25 9.70 -20.76
CA VAL A 214 -2.65 10.79 -21.65
C VAL A 214 -1.50 11.32 -22.50
N ASP A 215 -1.83 11.87 -23.66
CA ASP A 215 -0.89 12.62 -24.50
C ASP A 215 -0.69 14.06 -23.99
N ALA A 216 0.04 14.87 -24.76
CA ALA A 216 0.30 16.28 -24.41
C ALA A 216 -0.96 17.18 -24.38
N ASN A 217 -2.08 16.71 -24.95
CA ASN A 217 -3.35 17.42 -24.95
C ASN A 217 -4.29 16.94 -23.81
N GLY A 218 -3.87 15.95 -23.03
CA GLY A 218 -4.71 15.34 -21.99
C GLY A 218 -5.70 14.31 -22.53
N GLU A 219 -5.52 13.82 -23.76
CA GLU A 219 -6.36 12.78 -24.35
C GLU A 219 -5.77 11.40 -24.09
N ILE A 220 -6.62 10.39 -23.81
CA ILE A 220 -6.16 9.03 -23.54
C ILE A 220 -5.44 8.48 -24.77
N ALA A 221 -4.17 8.11 -24.60
CA ALA A 221 -3.28 7.63 -25.65
C ALA A 221 -3.17 6.11 -25.70
N SER A 222 -3.43 5.41 -24.58
CA SER A 222 -3.57 3.96 -24.55
C SER A 222 -4.83 3.52 -25.29
N THR A 223 -4.70 2.52 -26.17
CA THR A 223 -5.81 2.05 -27.03
C THR A 223 -6.32 0.66 -26.68
N THR A 224 -5.49 -0.12 -25.97
CA THR A 224 -5.81 -1.45 -25.45
C THR A 224 -5.19 -1.62 -24.04
N PRO A 225 -5.70 -2.56 -23.21
CA PRO A 225 -5.09 -2.87 -21.91
C PRO A 225 -3.60 -3.26 -21.99
N GLU A 226 -3.17 -3.86 -23.10
CA GLU A 226 -1.76 -4.22 -23.31
C GLU A 226 -0.87 -3.00 -23.57
N SER A 227 -1.45 -1.93 -24.14
CA SER A 227 -0.78 -0.67 -24.43
C SER A 227 -0.75 0.30 -23.25
N GLU A 228 -1.51 0.03 -22.18
CA GLU A 228 -1.54 0.86 -20.97
C GLU A 228 -0.18 0.92 -20.27
N PHE A 229 0.04 2.00 -19.53
CA PHE A 229 1.30 2.23 -18.85
C PHE A 229 1.43 1.28 -17.66
N PRO A 230 2.50 0.45 -17.57
CA PRO A 230 2.72 -0.45 -16.45
C PRO A 230 3.18 0.31 -15.20
N GLU A 231 2.24 0.95 -14.51
CA GLU A 231 2.53 1.79 -13.35
C GLU A 231 3.13 0.99 -12.20
N GLN A 232 2.57 -0.19 -11.88
CA GLN A 232 3.06 -1.03 -10.80
C GLN A 232 3.04 -2.50 -11.23
N MET A 233 4.21 -3.13 -11.37
CA MET A 233 4.31 -4.54 -11.77
C MET A 233 4.92 -5.49 -10.70
N PRO A 234 4.73 -5.34 -9.37
CA PRO A 234 5.31 -6.27 -8.40
C PRO A 234 5.02 -7.75 -8.65
N TYR A 235 3.79 -8.10 -9.07
CA TYR A 235 3.43 -9.49 -9.33
C TYR A 235 4.15 -10.03 -10.56
N THR A 236 4.11 -9.32 -11.69
CA THR A 236 4.90 -9.71 -12.88
C THR A 236 6.40 -9.79 -12.57
N GLU A 237 6.94 -8.88 -11.76
CA GLU A 237 8.34 -8.95 -11.31
C GLU A 237 8.62 -10.21 -10.49
N TRP A 238 7.69 -10.60 -9.61
CA TRP A 238 7.75 -11.84 -8.83
C TRP A 238 7.70 -13.10 -9.69
N GLN A 239 6.83 -13.15 -10.70
CA GLN A 239 6.74 -14.24 -11.67
C GLN A 239 8.05 -14.45 -12.44
N ASN A 240 8.88 -13.41 -12.55
CA ASN A 240 10.18 -13.46 -13.23
C ASN A 240 11.36 -13.66 -12.25
N SER A 241 11.08 -14.06 -11.01
CA SER A 241 12.08 -14.28 -9.97
C SER A 241 12.26 -15.76 -9.64
N ILE A 242 13.24 -16.07 -8.79
CA ILE A 242 13.40 -17.43 -8.25
C ILE A 242 12.29 -17.84 -7.28
N PHE A 243 11.45 -16.89 -6.85
CA PHE A 243 10.40 -17.09 -5.86
C PHE A 243 9.02 -17.35 -6.47
N ASP A 244 8.88 -17.22 -7.79
CA ASP A 244 7.73 -17.74 -8.52
C ASP A 244 7.46 -19.21 -8.16
N ASP A 245 6.23 -19.67 -8.34
CA ASP A 245 5.84 -21.04 -8.02
C ASP A 245 6.64 -22.10 -8.80
N ALA A 246 7.07 -21.78 -10.02
CA ALA A 246 7.95 -22.61 -10.84
C ALA A 246 9.45 -22.27 -10.67
N GLY A 247 9.77 -21.32 -9.79
CA GLY A 247 11.11 -20.86 -9.49
C GLY A 247 11.95 -21.87 -8.69
N SER A 248 13.24 -21.57 -8.52
CA SER A 248 14.17 -22.45 -7.80
C SER A 248 14.08 -22.36 -6.27
N ASN A 249 13.35 -21.36 -5.75
CA ASN A 249 13.11 -21.15 -4.32
C ASN A 249 11.70 -20.54 -4.11
N PRO A 250 10.63 -21.29 -4.40
CA PRO A 250 9.26 -20.77 -4.45
C PRO A 250 8.83 -20.18 -3.09
N GLN A 251 8.36 -18.94 -3.11
CA GLN A 251 7.78 -18.24 -1.96
C GLN A 251 6.67 -17.31 -2.46
N SER A 252 5.47 -17.48 -1.92
CA SER A 252 4.32 -16.63 -2.22
C SER A 252 4.50 -15.21 -1.66
N CYS A 253 3.70 -14.26 -2.14
CA CYS A 253 3.60 -12.94 -1.52
C CYS A 253 3.31 -13.05 -0.02
N GLN A 254 2.40 -13.95 0.35
CA GLN A 254 1.98 -14.20 1.73
C GLN A 254 3.12 -14.72 2.60
N ASP A 255 4.02 -15.55 2.07
CA ASP A 255 5.15 -16.09 2.84
C ASP A 255 6.06 -14.99 3.40
N CYS A 256 6.23 -13.89 2.65
CA CYS A 256 7.04 -12.74 3.06
C CYS A 256 6.23 -11.66 3.80
N HIS A 257 5.02 -11.35 3.31
CA HIS A 257 4.24 -10.20 3.79
C HIS A 257 3.23 -10.55 4.90
N MET A 258 2.95 -11.85 5.11
CA MET A 258 2.03 -12.37 6.11
C MET A 258 2.68 -13.55 6.88
N PRO A 259 3.70 -13.28 7.72
CA PRO A 259 4.50 -14.33 8.32
C PRO A 259 3.64 -15.32 9.11
N LYS A 260 3.95 -16.61 8.94
CA LYS A 260 3.18 -17.72 9.50
C LYS A 260 3.47 -17.92 10.99
N THR A 261 2.46 -18.39 11.73
CA THR A 261 2.58 -18.86 13.13
C THR A 261 1.57 -19.98 13.39
N THR A 262 1.42 -20.40 14.65
CA THR A 262 0.36 -21.31 15.09
C THR A 262 -0.59 -20.57 16.04
N SER A 263 -1.85 -20.38 15.66
CA SER A 263 -2.84 -19.66 16.46
C SER A 263 -4.27 -20.14 16.18
N LYS A 264 -5.21 -19.79 17.06
CA LYS A 264 -6.64 -19.94 16.76
C LYS A 264 -7.02 -18.96 15.65
N VAL A 265 -7.93 -19.36 14.76
CA VAL A 265 -8.48 -18.45 13.74
C VAL A 265 -9.63 -17.59 14.27
N SER A 266 -10.19 -17.93 15.42
CA SER A 266 -11.26 -17.19 16.09
C SER A 266 -11.25 -17.45 17.59
N ASN A 267 -11.62 -16.45 18.38
CA ASN A 267 -11.81 -16.54 19.83
C ASN A 267 -13.18 -17.13 20.22
N ARG A 268 -14.08 -17.31 19.24
CA ARG A 268 -15.46 -17.76 19.39
C ARG A 268 -15.78 -18.82 18.32
N PRO A 269 -16.12 -20.06 18.73
CA PRO A 269 -16.26 -20.52 20.11
C PRO A 269 -14.90 -20.66 20.84
N ARG A 270 -14.90 -20.46 22.16
CA ARG A 270 -13.65 -20.46 22.96
C ARG A 270 -12.86 -21.78 22.92
N TRP A 271 -13.54 -22.89 22.61
CA TRP A 271 -12.95 -24.23 22.53
C TRP A 271 -12.24 -24.52 21.21
N LEU A 272 -12.26 -23.61 20.22
CA LEU A 272 -11.51 -23.79 18.98
C LEU A 272 -10.02 -23.99 19.29
N GLY A 273 -9.40 -24.95 18.58
CA GLY A 273 -7.98 -25.25 18.64
C GLY A 273 -7.15 -24.28 17.80
N ALA A 274 -5.85 -24.24 18.06
CA ALA A 274 -4.91 -23.54 17.20
C ALA A 274 -4.72 -24.29 15.88
N LYS A 275 -4.42 -23.56 14.83
CA LYS A 275 -4.10 -24.08 13.50
C LYS A 275 -2.69 -23.64 13.14
N ASP A 276 -1.93 -24.57 12.56
CA ASP A 276 -0.60 -24.27 12.05
C ASP A 276 -0.67 -23.45 10.75
N GLY A 277 0.40 -22.72 10.45
CA GLY A 277 0.47 -21.89 9.25
C GLY A 277 -0.48 -20.68 9.23
N PHE A 278 -0.95 -20.21 10.39
CA PHE A 278 -1.77 -19.01 10.53
C PHE A 278 -1.02 -17.80 9.98
N ALA A 279 -1.56 -17.17 8.95
CA ALA A 279 -0.99 -15.98 8.33
C ALA A 279 -1.28 -14.73 9.18
N LYS A 280 -0.24 -14.13 9.78
CA LYS A 280 -0.40 -12.86 10.52
C LYS A 280 -0.74 -11.75 9.53
N HIS A 281 -1.78 -10.97 9.80
CA HIS A 281 -2.25 -9.89 8.91
C HIS A 281 -1.44 -8.60 9.07
N GLN A 282 -0.13 -8.74 9.26
CA GLN A 282 0.78 -7.61 9.40
C GLN A 282 0.92 -6.83 8.09
N LEU A 283 0.81 -7.53 6.95
CA LEU A 283 0.77 -6.96 5.59
C LEU A 283 1.90 -5.94 5.37
N VAL A 284 3.10 -6.31 5.80
CA VAL A 284 4.21 -5.36 5.98
C VAL A 284 4.69 -4.91 4.61
N GLY A 285 4.75 -3.59 4.39
CA GLY A 285 5.49 -2.96 3.31
C GLY A 285 6.70 -2.18 3.83
N ALA A 286 7.43 -1.50 2.95
CA ALA A 286 8.62 -0.73 3.33
C ALA A 286 8.35 0.79 3.58
N ASN A 287 7.10 1.24 3.52
CA ASN A 287 6.75 2.67 3.56
C ASN A 287 6.68 3.24 4.98
N THR A 288 7.84 3.35 5.63
CA THR A 288 7.93 3.91 6.99
C THR A 288 7.49 5.38 7.06
N THR A 289 7.73 6.15 6.00
CA THR A 289 7.37 7.58 5.92
C THR A 289 5.86 7.77 5.99
N MET A 290 5.09 7.05 5.16
CA MET A 290 3.64 7.22 5.15
C MET A 290 2.98 6.71 6.43
N LEU A 291 3.44 5.56 6.95
CA LEU A 291 2.95 5.07 8.25
C LEU A 291 3.22 6.07 9.38
N THR A 292 4.37 6.75 9.36
CA THR A 292 4.70 7.80 10.34
C THR A 292 3.78 9.01 10.16
N LEU A 293 3.54 9.45 8.93
CA LEU A 293 2.64 10.58 8.64
C LEU A 293 1.21 10.28 9.10
N LEU A 294 0.70 9.08 8.79
CA LEU A 294 -0.61 8.59 9.23
C LEU A 294 -0.72 8.62 10.75
N LYS A 295 0.29 8.10 11.46
CA LYS A 295 0.34 8.11 12.93
C LYS A 295 0.33 9.54 13.50
N ASP A 296 1.20 10.41 12.98
CA ASP A 296 1.38 11.76 13.51
C ASP A 296 0.17 12.67 13.25
N ASN A 297 -0.66 12.31 12.26
CA ASN A 297 -1.88 13.05 11.88
C ASN A 297 -3.15 12.21 12.08
N ALA A 298 -3.12 11.23 12.97
CA ALA A 298 -4.16 10.21 13.09
C ALA A 298 -5.58 10.77 13.24
N ALA A 299 -5.77 11.79 14.08
CA ALA A 299 -7.06 12.42 14.29
C ALA A 299 -7.61 13.16 13.05
N GLN A 300 -6.74 13.65 12.16
CA GLN A 300 -7.15 14.37 10.95
C GLN A 300 -7.42 13.41 9.78
N LEU A 301 -6.74 12.27 9.77
CA LEU A 301 -6.80 11.28 8.70
C LEU A 301 -7.67 10.08 9.03
N ASP A 302 -8.35 10.11 10.18
CA ASP A 302 -9.18 9.02 10.69
C ASP A 302 -8.43 7.69 10.86
N VAL A 303 -7.19 7.76 11.36
CA VAL A 303 -6.37 6.59 11.64
C VAL A 303 -6.62 6.17 13.09
N ASN A 304 -7.24 5.00 13.27
CA ASN A 304 -7.56 4.47 14.59
C ASN A 304 -6.85 3.12 14.80
N SER A 305 -5.55 3.15 15.10
CA SER A 305 -4.80 1.94 15.45
C SER A 305 -3.77 2.20 16.54
N ALA A 306 -3.78 1.35 17.57
CA ALA A 306 -2.75 1.36 18.60
C ALA A 306 -1.42 0.74 18.14
N ASN A 307 -1.40 0.06 16.99
CA ASN A 307 -0.26 -0.71 16.49
C ASN A 307 0.60 0.02 15.45
N MET A 308 0.36 1.31 15.22
CA MET A 308 1.11 2.09 14.21
C MET A 308 2.63 2.05 14.43
N ASP A 309 3.10 2.22 15.68
CA ASP A 309 4.55 2.16 15.98
C ASP A 309 5.14 0.77 15.72
N LEU A 310 4.38 -0.29 15.99
CA LEU A 310 4.78 -1.67 15.70
C LEU A 310 4.87 -1.90 14.19
N SER A 311 3.88 -1.43 13.42
CA SER A 311 3.87 -1.50 11.95
C SER A 311 5.06 -0.74 11.33
N ILE A 312 5.35 0.48 11.83
CA ILE A 312 6.53 1.26 11.41
C ILE A 312 7.83 0.50 11.70
N SER A 313 7.94 -0.14 12.86
CA SER A 313 9.12 -0.95 13.22
C SER A 313 9.28 -2.16 12.31
N ARG A 314 8.19 -2.88 12.00
CA ARG A 314 8.18 -4.01 11.06
C ARG A 314 8.58 -3.55 9.65
N ALA A 315 8.02 -2.44 9.18
CA ALA A 315 8.35 -1.84 7.88
C ALA A 315 9.84 -1.45 7.78
N ARG A 316 10.40 -0.89 8.85
CA ARG A 316 11.83 -0.55 8.92
C ARG A 316 12.71 -1.81 8.89
N ALA A 317 12.34 -2.84 9.63
CA ALA A 317 13.07 -4.12 9.62
C ALA A 317 13.05 -4.75 8.23
N MET A 318 11.89 -4.77 7.56
CA MET A 318 11.75 -5.26 6.18
C MET A 318 12.64 -4.48 5.21
N LEU A 319 12.65 -3.14 5.30
CA LEU A 319 13.50 -2.30 4.47
C LEU A 319 14.99 -2.63 4.68
N GLN A 320 15.42 -2.80 5.92
CA GLN A 320 16.81 -3.14 6.27
C GLN A 320 17.24 -4.53 5.79
N SER A 321 16.31 -5.48 5.69
CA SER A 321 16.60 -6.84 5.17
C SER A 321 16.48 -6.97 3.66
N SER A 322 15.92 -5.98 2.96
CA SER A 322 15.57 -6.09 1.54
C SER A 322 16.78 -6.12 0.60
N VAL A 323 17.89 -5.49 1.00
CA VAL A 323 19.13 -5.41 0.21
C VAL A 323 20.35 -5.66 1.09
N ASN A 324 21.25 -6.53 0.64
CA ASN A 324 22.58 -6.67 1.21
C ASN A 324 23.61 -5.95 0.35
N ILE A 325 24.45 -5.11 0.95
CA ILE A 325 25.56 -4.42 0.28
C ILE A 325 26.87 -4.88 0.92
N SER A 326 27.83 -5.29 0.09
CA SER A 326 29.14 -5.74 0.57
C SER A 326 30.25 -5.39 -0.41
N PHE A 327 31.47 -5.18 0.08
CA PHE A 327 32.66 -5.11 -0.77
C PHE A 327 33.08 -6.51 -1.19
N VAL A 328 33.20 -6.72 -2.50
CA VAL A 328 33.88 -7.88 -3.09
C VAL A 328 35.39 -7.69 -3.00
N SER A 329 35.85 -6.47 -3.27
CA SER A 329 37.25 -6.06 -3.14
C SER A 329 37.35 -4.55 -3.00
N ALA A 330 38.37 -4.07 -2.28
CA ALA A 330 38.78 -2.68 -2.27
C ALA A 330 40.31 -2.64 -2.22
N SER A 331 40.95 -2.08 -3.24
CA SER A 331 42.41 -2.07 -3.34
C SER A 331 42.93 -0.83 -4.04
N VAL A 332 44.11 -0.37 -3.64
CA VAL A 332 44.79 0.75 -4.28
C VAL A 332 45.97 0.22 -5.10
N ASN A 333 45.96 0.48 -6.40
CA ASN A 333 47.05 0.10 -7.32
C ASN A 333 47.48 1.33 -8.11
N ASN A 334 48.78 1.64 -8.11
CA ASN A 334 49.37 2.79 -8.82
C ASN A 334 48.63 4.12 -8.56
N GLY A 335 48.18 4.34 -7.32
CA GLY A 335 47.46 5.55 -6.92
C GLY A 335 45.97 5.58 -7.27
N VAL A 336 45.41 4.51 -7.84
CA VAL A 336 43.98 4.38 -8.14
C VAL A 336 43.32 3.41 -7.17
N LEU A 337 42.26 3.84 -6.48
CA LEU A 337 41.40 2.95 -5.69
C LEU A 337 40.39 2.27 -6.63
N GLU A 338 40.36 0.95 -6.64
CA GLU A 338 39.30 0.16 -7.23
C GLU A 338 38.49 -0.53 -6.11
N ALA A 339 37.21 -0.20 -6.02
CA ALA A 339 36.26 -0.81 -5.10
C ALA A 339 35.14 -1.50 -5.89
N ARG A 340 34.94 -2.79 -5.65
CA ARG A 340 33.86 -3.58 -6.25
C ARG A 340 32.81 -3.87 -5.20
N LEU A 341 31.59 -3.41 -5.44
CA LEU A 341 30.45 -3.62 -4.55
C LEU A 341 29.56 -4.72 -5.13
N LYS A 342 29.09 -5.61 -4.26
CA LYS A 342 27.95 -6.49 -4.54
C LYS A 342 26.73 -5.93 -3.85
N VAL A 343 25.71 -5.60 -4.63
CA VAL A 343 24.36 -5.27 -4.15
C VAL A 343 23.46 -6.46 -4.45
N GLN A 344 22.92 -7.09 -3.42
CA GLN A 344 22.07 -8.26 -3.54
C GLN A 344 20.65 -7.91 -3.12
N ASN A 345 19.72 -8.02 -4.06
CA ASN A 345 18.30 -7.96 -3.78
C ASN A 345 17.84 -9.27 -3.12
N ASN A 346 17.18 -9.17 -1.97
CA ASN A 346 16.61 -10.32 -1.27
C ASN A 346 15.09 -10.41 -1.45
N SER A 347 14.45 -9.47 -2.16
CA SER A 347 13.02 -9.53 -2.47
C SER A 347 12.75 -10.36 -3.72
N GLY A 348 11.51 -10.84 -3.85
CA GLY A 348 11.06 -11.55 -5.03
C GLY A 348 10.70 -10.67 -6.21
N HIS A 349 10.68 -9.36 -6.06
CA HIS A 349 10.37 -8.39 -7.12
C HIS A 349 11.55 -7.42 -7.27
N LYS A 350 11.42 -6.33 -8.04
CA LYS A 350 12.48 -5.31 -8.05
C LYS A 350 12.58 -4.64 -6.66
N THR A 351 13.75 -4.09 -6.34
CA THR A 351 13.92 -3.28 -5.13
C THR A 351 14.48 -1.91 -5.52
N PRO A 352 13.68 -0.84 -5.44
CA PRO A 352 12.26 -0.81 -5.05
C PRO A 352 11.32 -1.32 -6.16
N THR A 353 10.15 -1.85 -5.77
CA THR A 353 9.02 -2.17 -6.66
C THR A 353 7.82 -1.24 -6.39
N GLY A 354 6.77 -1.33 -7.20
CA GLY A 354 5.50 -0.63 -7.04
C GLY A 354 5.54 0.78 -7.65
N TYR A 355 4.88 1.73 -6.99
CA TYR A 355 4.75 3.12 -7.44
C TYR A 355 6.07 3.73 -7.99
N PRO A 356 6.09 4.28 -9.21
CA PRO A 356 7.31 4.60 -9.96
C PRO A 356 8.10 5.81 -9.43
N SER A 357 7.66 6.49 -8.37
CA SER A 357 8.48 7.52 -7.71
C SER A 357 9.51 6.96 -6.74
N ARG A 358 9.46 5.65 -6.45
CA ARG A 358 10.40 5.03 -5.50
C ARG A 358 11.77 4.94 -6.13
N ARG A 359 12.80 5.40 -5.41
CA ARG A 359 14.19 5.39 -5.85
C ARG A 359 15.08 4.74 -4.81
N MET A 360 16.12 4.07 -5.28
CA MET A 360 17.22 3.57 -4.46
C MET A 360 18.51 3.92 -5.19
N TRP A 361 19.50 4.40 -4.44
CA TRP A 361 20.83 4.71 -4.94
C TRP A 361 21.86 4.39 -3.86
N LEU A 362 23.12 4.36 -4.24
CA LEU A 362 24.24 4.21 -3.31
C LEU A 362 24.89 5.57 -3.10
N ASN A 363 25.04 5.99 -1.83
CA ASN A 363 26.04 6.99 -1.48
C ASN A 363 27.35 6.25 -1.19
N PHE A 364 28.37 6.47 -2.02
CA PHE A 364 29.71 5.92 -1.84
C PHE A 364 30.69 7.01 -1.47
N LYS A 365 31.34 6.87 -0.31
CA LYS A 365 32.29 7.85 0.24
C LYS A 365 33.63 7.20 0.57
N VAL A 366 34.71 7.84 0.10
CA VAL A 366 36.10 7.54 0.48
C VAL A 366 36.62 8.67 1.35
N THR A 367 37.23 8.33 2.48
CA THR A 367 37.81 9.29 3.41
C THR A 367 39.30 9.03 3.65
N ASP A 368 40.04 10.09 3.95
CA ASP A 368 41.40 9.98 4.48
C ASP A 368 41.40 9.57 5.98
N SER A 369 42.59 9.42 6.58
CA SER A 369 42.71 9.06 8.00
C SER A 369 42.22 10.12 8.98
N ASN A 370 41.93 11.35 8.51
CA ASN A 370 41.36 12.44 9.29
C ASN A 370 39.84 12.58 9.07
N ASN A 371 39.22 11.64 8.35
CA ASN A 371 37.82 11.67 7.91
C ASN A 371 37.47 12.78 6.89
N ASN A 372 38.46 13.35 6.19
CA ASN A 372 38.18 14.24 5.08
C ASN A 372 37.72 13.43 3.88
N VAL A 373 36.64 13.88 3.23
CA VAL A 373 36.12 13.25 2.00
C VAL A 373 37.08 13.53 0.86
N ILE A 374 37.60 12.46 0.23
CA ILE A 374 38.46 12.56 -0.95
C ILE A 374 37.75 12.11 -2.24
N PHE A 375 36.65 11.39 -2.09
CA PHE A 375 35.74 10.98 -3.16
C PHE A 375 34.35 10.77 -2.57
N GLU A 376 33.32 11.27 -3.22
CA GLU A 376 31.92 10.99 -2.92
C GLU A 376 31.12 10.92 -4.22
N SER A 377 30.22 9.96 -4.33
CA SER A 377 29.24 9.87 -5.43
C SER A 377 27.90 9.44 -4.85
N GLY A 378 26.81 9.95 -5.41
CA GLY A 378 25.46 9.74 -4.88
C GLY A 378 25.20 10.45 -3.55
N GLY A 379 25.89 11.56 -3.30
CA GLY A 379 25.60 12.47 -2.19
C GLY A 379 24.17 13.00 -2.26
N MET A 380 23.60 13.46 -1.14
CA MET A 380 22.24 14.03 -1.13
C MET A 380 22.29 15.48 -0.64
N ASN A 381 21.63 16.36 -1.39
CA ASN A 381 21.44 17.76 -1.02
C ASN A 381 20.38 17.91 0.06
N ALA A 382 20.37 19.07 0.74
CA ALA A 382 19.39 19.35 1.80
C ALA A 382 17.92 19.35 1.32
N ASN A 383 17.69 19.56 0.02
CA ASN A 383 16.37 19.51 -0.61
C ASN A 383 15.96 18.09 -1.06
N GLY A 384 16.80 17.08 -0.82
CA GLY A 384 16.55 15.69 -1.18
C GLY A 384 16.97 15.29 -2.59
N SER A 385 17.50 16.20 -3.42
CA SER A 385 18.07 15.80 -4.72
C SER A 385 19.41 15.08 -4.54
N ILE A 386 19.68 14.13 -5.41
CA ILE A 386 20.95 13.40 -5.47
C ILE A 386 21.94 14.26 -6.26
N VAL A 387 23.11 14.48 -5.68
CA VAL A 387 24.20 15.20 -6.34
C VAL A 387 24.65 14.39 -7.56
N GLY A 388 24.73 15.05 -8.71
CA GLY A 388 25.13 14.42 -9.98
C GLY A 388 24.02 13.71 -10.75
N ALA A 389 22.83 13.53 -10.16
CA ALA A 389 21.73 12.87 -10.88
C ALA A 389 21.11 13.77 -11.95
N ASP A 390 21.20 13.36 -13.21
CA ASP A 390 20.72 14.07 -14.40
C ASP A 390 19.22 14.38 -14.28
N ASN A 391 18.44 13.39 -13.84
CA ASN A 391 16.99 13.52 -13.72
C ASN A 391 16.53 14.48 -12.61
N ASP A 392 17.42 14.79 -11.65
CA ASP A 392 17.14 15.77 -10.60
C ASP A 392 17.54 17.19 -11.02
N ALA A 393 18.50 17.31 -11.95
CA ALA A 393 18.91 18.57 -12.55
C ALA A 393 17.96 19.00 -13.69
N ASP A 394 17.50 18.05 -14.50
CA ASP A 394 16.52 18.23 -15.57
C ASP A 394 15.55 17.04 -15.61
N SER A 395 14.27 17.30 -15.32
CA SER A 395 13.23 16.27 -15.32
C SER A 395 12.92 15.66 -16.70
N ALA A 396 13.46 16.23 -17.79
CA ALA A 396 13.28 15.72 -19.15
C ALA A 396 14.31 14.63 -19.54
N VAL A 397 15.33 14.39 -18.71
CA VAL A 397 16.36 13.39 -18.96
C VAL A 397 16.30 12.27 -17.92
N PHE A 398 16.77 11.09 -18.32
CA PHE A 398 16.88 9.94 -17.44
C PHE A 398 18.31 9.78 -16.97
N GLU A 399 18.48 9.43 -15.70
CA GLU A 399 19.76 8.97 -15.17
C GLU A 399 20.16 7.66 -15.87
N PRO A 400 21.32 7.60 -16.55
CA PRO A 400 21.75 6.37 -17.20
C PRO A 400 22.19 5.32 -16.16
N HIS A 401 22.14 4.05 -16.55
CA HIS A 401 22.68 3.00 -15.70
C HIS A 401 24.21 2.99 -15.76
N TYR A 402 24.86 3.13 -14.60
CA TYR A 402 26.32 3.07 -14.49
C TYR A 402 26.78 1.72 -13.94
N GLU A 403 27.59 1.00 -14.72
CA GLU A 403 28.32 -0.18 -14.24
C GLU A 403 29.65 0.20 -13.56
N VAL A 404 30.20 1.37 -13.89
CA VAL A 404 31.48 1.87 -13.36
C VAL A 404 31.35 3.36 -13.06
N ILE A 405 31.73 3.76 -11.85
CA ILE A 405 31.82 5.16 -11.44
C ILE A 405 33.30 5.54 -11.35
N THR A 406 33.72 6.54 -12.14
CA THR A 406 35.12 7.01 -12.21
C THR A 406 35.29 8.46 -11.77
N THR A 407 34.19 9.20 -11.58
CA THR A 407 34.17 10.60 -11.18
C THR A 407 33.29 10.78 -9.94
N ALA A 408 33.67 11.73 -9.09
CA ALA A 408 32.84 12.17 -7.97
C ALA A 408 31.77 13.17 -8.47
N ASP A 409 30.70 13.31 -7.68
CA ASP A 409 29.59 14.22 -7.95
C ASP A 409 29.54 15.40 -6.98
#